data_AF-A0AAV2IHH5-F1
#
_entry.id   AF-A0AAV2IHH5-F1
#
_cell.length_a   1.000
_cell.length_b   1.000
_cell.length_c   1.000
_cell.angle_alpha   90.00
_cell.angle_beta   90.00
_cell.angle_gamma   90.00
#
_symmetry.space_group_name_H-M   'P 1'
#
loop_
_entity.id
_entity.type
_entity.pdbx_description
1 polymer ?
#
loop_
_entity_poly.entity_id
_entity_poly.type
_entity_poly.pdbx_seq_one_letter_code
_entity_poly.pdbx_strand_id
1 'polypeptide(L)'
;MALKDIVALSLVIVLAMADSDPRAAFCQDKCDDFEALERRCIEEKDCYESGFNDDTVTCLEECWPVAAPCRKACFDSFDTCGDQCPTYGNSCFEDCFQKTFTALRPELPDRW
;
A
#
# COMPACT_ATOMS: atom_id res chain seq x y z
N MET A 1 13.04 -42.55 12.26
CA MET A 1 11.71 -42.03 11.85
C MET A 1 11.59 -40.63 12.42
N ALA A 2 12.20 -39.63 11.75
CA ALA A 2 12.28 -38.25 12.24
C ALA A 2 12.51 -37.28 11.07
N LEU A 3 11.78 -37.48 9.97
CA LEU A 3 11.85 -36.64 8.76
C LEU A 3 10.51 -35.97 8.41
N LYS A 4 9.42 -36.36 9.09
CA LYS A 4 8.07 -35.83 8.81
C LYS A 4 7.75 -34.56 9.60
N ASP A 5 8.45 -34.30 10.71
CA ASP A 5 8.13 -33.17 11.59
C ASP A 5 8.82 -31.86 11.18
N ILE A 6 9.82 -31.91 10.30
CA ILE A 6 10.54 -30.71 9.85
C ILE A 6 9.78 -29.97 8.74
N VAL A 7 8.99 -30.68 7.93
CA VAL A 7 8.25 -30.06 6.81
C VAL A 7 7.07 -29.22 7.29
N ALA A 8 6.52 -29.52 8.47
CA ALA A 8 5.37 -28.81 9.01
C ALA A 8 5.72 -27.42 9.59
N LEU A 9 6.98 -27.20 10.02
CA LEU A 9 7.41 -25.91 10.56
C LEU A 9 7.75 -24.88 9.47
N SER A 10 8.09 -25.33 8.27
CA SER A 10 8.41 -24.41 7.16
C SER A 10 7.18 -23.76 6.53
N LEU A 11 5.99 -24.35 6.69
CA LEU A 11 4.76 -23.83 6.08
C LEU A 11 4.12 -22.66 6.86
N VAL A 12 4.53 -22.45 8.11
CA VAL A 12 3.92 -21.42 9.00
C VAL A 12 4.61 -20.05 8.85
N ILE A 13 5.79 -19.98 8.22
CA ILE A 13 6.60 -18.76 8.19
C ILE A 13 6.32 -17.88 6.95
N VAL A 14 5.57 -18.36 5.95
CA VAL A 14 5.36 -17.63 4.68
C VAL A 14 4.19 -16.63 4.72
N LEU A 15 3.38 -16.59 5.79
CA LEU A 15 2.22 -15.68 5.87
C LEU A 15 2.34 -14.56 6.93
N ALA A 16 3.50 -14.42 7.58
CA ALA A 16 3.71 -13.40 8.62
C ALA A 16 4.25 -12.06 8.07
N MET A 17 4.15 -11.82 6.76
CA MET A 17 4.27 -10.48 6.18
C MET A 17 2.87 -9.99 5.78
N ALA A 18 1.92 -10.13 6.70
CA ALA A 18 0.74 -9.29 6.66
C ALA A 18 1.21 -7.91 7.11
N ASP A 19 1.24 -6.95 6.20
CA ASP A 19 1.30 -5.53 6.52
C ASP A 19 0.41 -5.28 7.75
N SER A 20 1.01 -4.83 8.85
CA SER A 20 0.33 -4.67 10.14
C SER A 20 -0.83 -3.67 10.08
N ASP A 21 -0.94 -2.91 8.98
CA ASP A 21 -2.04 -2.00 8.72
C ASP A 21 -2.96 -2.59 7.63
N PRO A 22 -4.19 -3.04 7.99
CA PRO A 22 -5.15 -3.55 7.02
C PRO A 22 -5.56 -2.51 5.96
N ARG A 23 -5.38 -1.21 6.25
CA ARG A 23 -5.61 -0.13 5.29
C ARG A 23 -4.53 -0.13 4.22
N ALA A 24 -3.26 -0.28 4.62
CA ALA A 24 -2.15 -0.36 3.68
C ALA A 24 -2.33 -1.53 2.72
N ALA A 25 -2.63 -2.71 3.25
CA ALA A 25 -2.89 -3.91 2.45
C ALA A 25 -4.08 -3.72 1.48
N PHE A 26 -5.17 -3.10 1.95
CA PHE A 26 -6.35 -2.86 1.08
C PHE A 26 -6.10 -1.80 0.00
N CYS A 27 -5.31 -0.77 0.33
CA CYS A 27 -5.08 0.37 -0.53
C CYS A 27 -3.99 0.18 -1.56
N GLN A 28 -3.11 -0.80 -1.38
CA GLN A 28 -2.03 -1.16 -2.30
C GLN A 28 -2.58 -1.27 -3.74
N ASP A 29 -3.48 -2.22 -3.98
CA ASP A 29 -4.08 -2.46 -5.30
C ASP A 29 -4.91 -1.27 -5.84
N LYS A 30 -5.32 -0.33 -4.98
CA LYS A 30 -6.12 0.84 -5.39
C LYS A 30 -5.25 1.97 -5.92
N CYS A 31 -3.98 1.96 -5.55
CA CYS A 31 -3.00 3.00 -5.85
C CYS A 31 -1.81 2.50 -6.67
N ASP A 32 -1.83 1.27 -7.18
CA ASP A 32 -0.77 0.67 -8.00
C ASP A 32 -0.19 1.60 -9.07
N ASP A 33 -1.04 2.32 -9.82
CA ASP A 33 -0.57 3.25 -10.86
C ASP A 33 0.27 4.41 -10.29
N PHE A 34 -0.14 4.92 -9.13
CA PHE A 34 0.58 5.97 -8.41
C PHE A 34 1.87 5.43 -7.80
N GLU A 35 1.83 4.23 -7.21
CA GLU A 35 3.01 3.57 -6.66
C GLU A 35 4.03 3.22 -7.75
N ALA A 36 3.58 2.92 -8.97
CA ALA A 36 4.45 2.73 -10.13
C ALA A 36 5.11 4.04 -10.57
N LEU A 37 4.42 5.19 -10.47
CA LEU A 37 5.05 6.50 -10.69
C LEU A 37 6.06 6.84 -9.59
N GLU A 38 5.72 6.62 -8.32
CA GLU A 38 6.63 6.82 -7.19
C GLU A 38 7.89 5.97 -7.33
N ARG A 39 7.74 4.69 -7.71
CA ARG A 39 8.87 3.79 -7.97
C ARG A 39 9.77 4.27 -9.11
N ARG A 40 9.18 4.80 -10.19
CA ARG A 40 9.95 5.42 -11.29
C ARG A 40 10.74 6.64 -10.84
N CYS A 41 10.17 7.50 -9.99
CA CYS A 41 10.91 8.60 -9.37
C CYS A 41 12.13 8.11 -8.61
N ILE A 42 11.95 7.07 -7.79
CA ILE A 42 13.01 6.50 -6.96
C ILE A 42 14.13 5.90 -7.83
N GLU A 43 13.76 5.20 -8.91
CA GLU A 43 14.70 4.60 -9.86
C GLU A 43 15.47 5.67 -10.66
N GLU A 44 14.79 6.70 -11.16
CA GLU A 44 15.43 7.77 -11.96
C GLU A 44 16.32 8.69 -11.12
N LYS A 45 16.02 8.85 -9.82
CA LYS A 45 16.88 9.58 -8.88
C LYS A 45 18.01 8.73 -8.28
N ASP A 46 18.00 7.43 -8.53
CA ASP A 46 18.97 6.47 -8.00
C ASP A 46 19.14 6.56 -6.47
N CYS A 47 18.02 6.64 -5.74
CA CYS A 47 18.03 6.88 -4.27
C CYS A 47 18.77 5.79 -3.46
N TYR A 48 19.10 4.66 -4.08
CA TYR A 48 19.77 3.52 -3.45
C TYR A 48 21.18 3.26 -3.99
N GLU A 49 21.75 4.13 -4.83
CA GLU A 49 23.07 3.93 -5.46
C GLU A 49 24.15 3.51 -4.45
N SER A 50 24.13 4.15 -3.28
CA SER A 50 25.10 3.94 -2.19
C SER A 50 24.56 3.07 -1.03
N GLY A 51 23.49 2.31 -1.26
CA GLY A 51 22.78 1.58 -0.20
C GLY A 51 21.89 2.47 0.67
N PHE A 52 21.26 1.89 1.69
CA PHE A 52 20.36 2.62 2.59
C PHE A 52 21.15 3.44 3.63
N ASN A 53 21.05 4.77 3.54
CA ASN A 53 21.70 5.73 4.42
C ASN A 53 20.81 6.97 4.67
N ASP A 54 21.32 7.99 5.36
CA ASP A 54 20.55 9.21 5.67
C ASP A 54 20.12 9.99 4.40
N ASP A 55 20.93 9.95 3.33
CA ASP A 55 20.61 10.58 2.05
C ASP A 55 19.51 9.81 1.30
N THR A 56 19.38 8.50 1.54
CA THR A 56 18.29 7.69 0.97
C THR A 56 16.94 8.22 1.38
N VAL A 57 16.73 8.50 2.67
CA VAL A 57 15.43 9.00 3.17
C VAL A 57 15.12 10.37 2.55
N THR A 58 16.12 11.25 2.50
CA THR A 58 15.98 12.58 1.88
C THR A 58 15.63 12.46 0.40
N CYS A 59 16.24 11.53 -0.34
CA CYS A 59 15.92 11.27 -1.74
C CYS A 59 14.50 10.72 -1.92
N LEU A 60 14.09 9.78 -1.07
CA LEU A 60 12.75 9.18 -1.10
C LEU A 60 11.64 10.20 -0.78
N GLU A 61 11.91 11.17 0.11
CA GLU A 61 10.98 12.25 0.46
C GLU A 61 10.55 13.10 -0.74
N GLU A 62 11.40 13.20 -1.78
CA GLU A 62 11.03 13.88 -3.03
C GLU A 62 10.04 13.05 -3.87
N CYS A 63 10.05 11.73 -3.75
CA CYS A 63 9.20 10.81 -4.51
C CYS A 63 7.88 10.46 -3.82
N TRP A 64 7.85 10.42 -2.48
CA TRP A 64 6.64 10.11 -1.70
C TRP A 64 5.39 10.94 -2.04
N PRO A 65 5.50 12.24 -2.40
CA PRO A 65 4.34 13.04 -2.79
C PRO A 65 3.62 12.52 -4.03
N VAL A 66 4.24 11.66 -4.83
CA VAL A 66 3.65 11.09 -6.04
C VAL A 66 2.46 10.20 -5.68
N ALA A 67 2.63 9.22 -4.78
CA ALA A 67 1.54 8.32 -4.39
C ALA A 67 0.82 8.72 -3.10
N ALA A 68 1.36 9.66 -2.33
CA ALA A 68 0.72 10.14 -1.09
C ALA A 68 -0.74 10.62 -1.26
N PRO A 69 -1.12 11.36 -2.32
CA PRO A 69 -2.51 11.76 -2.53
C PRO A 69 -3.46 10.58 -2.70
N CYS A 70 -3.07 9.55 -3.47
CA CYS A 70 -3.90 8.36 -3.66
C CYS A 70 -4.02 7.57 -2.35
N ARG A 71 -2.90 7.33 -1.65
CA ARG A 71 -2.89 6.64 -0.34
C ARG A 71 -3.79 7.35 0.66
N LYS A 72 -3.70 8.68 0.73
CA LYS A 72 -4.57 9.49 1.59
C LYS A 72 -6.05 9.32 1.24
N ALA A 73 -6.42 9.47 -0.03
CA ALA A 73 -7.80 9.29 -0.48
C ALA A 73 -8.34 7.89 -0.17
N CYS A 74 -7.50 6.87 -0.32
CA CYS A 74 -7.86 5.49 0.00
C CYS A 74 -8.04 5.28 1.50
N PHE A 75 -7.11 5.76 2.34
CA PHE A 75 -7.23 5.66 3.80
C PHE A 75 -8.44 6.41 4.33
N ASP A 76 -8.68 7.64 3.86
CA ASP A 76 -9.86 8.42 4.23
C ASP A 76 -11.16 7.68 3.87
N SER A 77 -11.20 7.03 2.70
CA SER A 77 -12.36 6.25 2.24
C SER A 77 -12.52 4.96 3.05
N PHE A 78 -11.42 4.28 3.37
CA PHE A 78 -11.43 3.08 4.21
C PHE A 78 -11.99 3.39 5.59
N ASP A 79 -11.46 4.43 6.24
CA ASP A 79 -11.85 4.82 7.60
C ASP A 79 -13.32 5.26 7.63
N THR A 80 -13.73 6.11 6.67
CA THR A 80 -15.12 6.56 6.53
C THR A 80 -16.11 5.40 6.39
N CYS A 81 -15.75 4.36 5.63
CA CYS A 81 -16.62 3.22 5.39
C CYS A 81 -16.54 2.15 6.48
N GLY A 82 -15.39 2.05 7.15
CA GLY A 82 -15.23 1.23 8.35
C GLY A 82 -16.15 1.71 9.48
N ASP A 83 -16.35 3.01 9.60
CA ASP A 83 -17.27 3.60 10.59
C ASP A 83 -18.75 3.40 10.25
N GLN A 84 -19.09 3.32 8.95
CA GLN A 84 -20.48 3.24 8.47
C GLN A 84 -21.00 1.81 8.33
N CYS A 85 -20.11 0.83 8.19
CA CYS A 85 -20.47 -0.55 7.90
C CYS A 85 -20.09 -1.50 9.03
N PRO A 86 -20.90 -2.52 9.32
CA PRO A 86 -20.72 -3.36 10.50
C PRO A 86 -19.51 -4.29 10.42
N THR A 87 -18.97 -4.52 9.22
CA THR A 87 -17.84 -5.43 8.99
C THR A 87 -17.11 -5.02 7.72
N TYR A 88 -15.78 -5.06 7.76
CA TYR A 88 -14.93 -4.92 6.58
C TYR A 88 -15.14 -6.07 5.59
N GLY A 89 -15.11 -5.78 4.29
CA GLY A 89 -15.25 -6.80 3.22
C GLY A 89 -16.67 -7.33 3.01
N ASN A 90 -17.69 -6.65 3.53
CA ASN A 90 -19.08 -6.90 3.15
C ASN A 90 -19.53 -5.93 2.04
N SER A 91 -20.69 -6.18 1.45
CA SER A 91 -21.21 -5.34 0.35
C SER A 91 -21.44 -3.88 0.76
N CYS A 92 -21.82 -3.62 2.03
CA CYS A 92 -21.93 -2.24 2.54
C CYS A 92 -20.59 -1.51 2.42
N PHE A 93 -19.52 -2.13 2.90
CA PHE A 93 -18.18 -1.54 2.91
C PHE A 93 -17.68 -1.34 1.48
N GLU A 94 -17.84 -2.34 0.62
CA GLU A 94 -17.41 -2.27 -0.78
C GLU A 94 -18.12 -1.15 -1.55
N ASP A 95 -19.46 -1.06 -1.44
CA ASP A 95 -20.25 -0.02 -2.10
C ASP A 95 -19.90 1.38 -1.57
N CYS A 96 -19.76 1.51 -0.24
CA CYS A 96 -19.35 2.75 0.40
C CYS A 96 -17.96 3.17 -0.08
N PHE A 97 -17.00 2.23 -0.07
CA PHE A 97 -15.62 2.51 -0.43
C PHE A 97 -15.53 2.92 -1.89
N GLN A 98 -16.16 2.17 -2.80
CA GLN A 98 -16.16 2.51 -4.22
C GLN A 98 -16.70 3.92 -4.46
N LYS A 99 -17.80 4.29 -3.81
CA LYS A 99 -18.38 5.63 -3.92
C LYS A 99 -17.46 6.71 -3.38
N THR A 100 -16.94 6.52 -2.17
CA THR A 100 -16.12 7.52 -1.46
C THR A 100 -14.77 7.68 -2.14
N PHE A 101 -14.11 6.58 -2.49
CA PHE A 101 -12.83 6.61 -3.16
C PHE A 101 -12.95 7.20 -4.57
N THR A 102 -13.99 6.88 -5.34
CA THR A 102 -14.19 7.53 -6.65
C THR A 102 -14.32 9.05 -6.53
N ALA A 103 -14.93 9.54 -5.45
CA ALA A 103 -15.09 10.98 -5.22
C ALA A 103 -13.80 11.67 -4.74
N LEU A 104 -12.92 10.94 -4.06
CA LEU A 104 -11.69 11.47 -3.48
C LEU A 104 -10.42 11.15 -4.28
N ARG A 105 -10.47 10.16 -5.18
CA ARG A 105 -9.31 9.66 -5.92
C ARG A 105 -8.78 10.80 -6.79
N PRO A 106 -7.49 11.17 -6.63
CA PRO A 106 -6.88 12.19 -7.46
C PRO A 106 -6.70 11.69 -8.90
N GLU A 107 -6.54 12.64 -9.82
CA GLU A 107 -6.08 12.31 -11.17
C GLU A 107 -4.65 11.78 -11.12
N LEU A 108 -4.37 10.78 -11.96
CA LEU A 108 -3.03 10.23 -12.09
C LEU A 108 -2.12 11.30 -12.75
N PRO A 109 -0.98 11.65 -12.14
CA PRO A 109 -0.03 12.58 -12.75
C PRO A 109 0.54 12.02 -14.07
N ASP A 110 0.74 12.89 -15.06
CA ASP A 110 1.40 12.53 -16.33
C ASP A 110 2.87 12.14 -16.14
N ARG A 111 3.48 12.64 -15.05
CA ARG A 111 4.88 12.41 -14.65
C ARG A 111 4.99 12.43 -13.13
N TRP A 112 6.04 11.81 -12.62
CA TRP A 112 6.43 11.95 -11.22
C TRP A 112 7.17 13.28 -10.98
#